data_AF-A0A6I4NP61-F1
#
_entry.id   AF-A0A6I4NP61-F1
#
_cell.length_a   1.000
_cell.length_b   1.000
_cell.length_c   1.000
_cell.angle_alpha   90.00
_cell.angle_beta   90.00
_cell.angle_gamma   90.00
#
_symmetry.space_group_name_H-M   'P 1'
#
loop_
_entity.id
_entity.type
_entity.pdbx_description
1 polymer ?
#
loop_
_entity_poly.entity_id
_entity_poly.type
_entity_poly.pdbx_seq_one_letter_code
_entity_poly.pdbx_strand_id
1 'polypeptide(L)'
;MKQNIKIPFSEKFNYTIFLLFSFGTPIIIASKYDLENRLKSIMIMFILLYFLGFYCIFKIYQYIKSSFFECTLTIEKKEIIIEKLGEEKYFKNLPKFEKSIIRMHYKKYALGLDYEINFYLTENQIEFNAFCNQRSGIFDFGTRKRILKKINEFLKQNCTAYSP
;
A
#
# COMPACT_ATOMS: atom_id res chain seq x y z
N MET A 1 18.43 0.89 -4.13
CA MET A 1 18.22 -0.58 -4.04
C MET A 1 17.11 -0.98 -4.99
N LYS A 2 17.24 -2.13 -5.68
CA LYS A 2 16.22 -2.60 -6.64
C LYS A 2 15.08 -3.28 -5.87
N GLN A 3 13.84 -2.91 -6.20
CA GLN A 3 12.64 -3.43 -5.56
C GLN A 3 12.21 -4.75 -6.22
N ASN A 4 11.93 -5.78 -5.43
CA ASN A 4 11.47 -7.09 -5.91
C ASN A 4 9.95 -7.24 -5.74
N ILE A 5 9.37 -6.62 -4.72
CA ILE A 5 7.92 -6.68 -4.49
C ILE A 5 7.21 -5.78 -5.50
N LYS A 6 6.37 -6.36 -6.36
CA LYS A 6 5.58 -5.63 -7.34
C LYS A 6 4.21 -5.27 -6.77
N ILE A 7 3.67 -4.12 -7.16
CA ILE A 7 2.28 -3.76 -6.84
C ILE A 7 1.33 -4.75 -7.53
N PRO A 8 0.33 -5.27 -6.83
CA PRO A 8 -0.68 -6.16 -7.41
C PRO A 8 -1.43 -5.47 -8.55
N PHE A 9 -1.79 -6.25 -9.58
CA PHE A 9 -2.49 -5.74 -10.76
C PHE A 9 -3.83 -5.08 -10.42
N SER A 10 -4.57 -5.64 -9.47
CA SER A 10 -5.87 -5.14 -9.01
C SER A 10 -5.80 -3.69 -8.50
N GLU A 11 -4.78 -3.34 -7.72
CA GLU A 11 -4.58 -1.97 -7.25
C GLU A 11 -4.30 -1.02 -8.42
N LYS A 12 -3.40 -1.41 -9.34
CA LYS A 12 -3.08 -0.60 -10.53
C LYS A 12 -4.34 -0.31 -11.34
N PHE A 13 -5.13 -1.34 -11.62
CA PHE A 13 -6.36 -1.24 -12.39
C PHE A 13 -7.38 -0.31 -11.72
N ASN A 14 -7.60 -0.47 -10.41
CA ASN A 14 -8.50 0.39 -9.64
C ASN A 14 -8.09 1.86 -9.73
N TYR A 15 -6.82 2.18 -9.47
CA TYR A 15 -6.37 3.57 -9.56
C TYR A 15 -6.48 4.14 -10.98
N THR A 16 -6.21 3.34 -12.02
CA THR A 16 -6.42 3.78 -13.41
C THR A 16 -7.87 4.17 -13.68
N ILE A 17 -8.85 3.39 -13.22
CA ILE A 17 -10.28 3.75 -13.35
C ILE A 17 -10.58 5.07 -12.64
N PHE A 18 -10.11 5.25 -11.40
CA PHE A 18 -10.34 6.49 -10.67
C PHE A 18 -9.68 7.71 -11.33
N LEU A 19 -8.50 7.55 -11.92
CA LEU A 19 -7.83 8.62 -12.67
C LEU A 19 -8.60 8.97 -13.95
N LEU A 20 -9.05 7.97 -14.71
CA LEU A 20 -9.87 8.19 -15.91
C LEU A 20 -11.18 8.91 -15.56
N PHE A 21 -11.82 8.52 -14.46
CA PHE A 21 -13.03 9.21 -13.99
C PHE A 21 -12.73 10.65 -13.53
N SER A 22 -11.67 10.84 -12.76
CA SER A 22 -11.30 12.15 -12.18
C SER A 22 -10.88 13.17 -13.23
N PHE A 23 -10.12 12.76 -14.24
CA PHE A 23 -9.61 13.66 -15.28
C PHE A 23 -10.44 13.65 -16.57
N GLY A 24 -11.05 12.52 -16.93
CA GLY A 24 -11.82 12.37 -18.16
C GLY A 24 -13.23 12.94 -18.08
N THR A 25 -13.91 12.81 -16.93
CA THR A 25 -15.27 13.32 -16.75
C THR A 25 -15.35 14.84 -16.95
N PRO A 26 -14.43 15.66 -16.40
CA PRO A 26 -14.40 17.10 -16.67
C PRO A 26 -14.28 17.44 -18.16
N ILE A 27 -13.41 16.73 -18.90
CA ILE A 27 -13.16 16.97 -20.33
C ILE A 27 -14.41 16.64 -21.16
N ILE A 28 -15.09 15.53 -20.87
CA ILE A 28 -16.30 15.10 -21.58
C ILE A 28 -17.47 16.07 -21.33
N ILE A 29 -17.63 16.53 -20.09
CA ILE A 29 -18.71 17.46 -19.75
C ILE A 29 -18.44 18.82 -20.43
N ALA A 30 -17.20 19.31 -20.40
CA ALA A 30 -16.83 20.57 -21.05
C ALA A 30 -17.00 20.54 -22.58
N SER A 31 -16.83 19.37 -23.22
CA SER A 31 -16.97 19.26 -24.69
C SER A 31 -18.40 19.08 -25.18
N LYS A 32 -19.33 18.63 -24.33
CA LYS A 32 -20.73 18.32 -24.71
C LYS A 32 -21.76 19.35 -24.28
N TYR A 33 -21.44 20.21 -23.30
CA TYR A 33 -22.42 21.10 -22.69
C TYR A 33 -21.92 22.54 -22.67
N ASP A 34 -22.71 23.46 -23.20
CA ASP A 34 -22.47 24.90 -23.03
C ASP A 34 -22.67 25.28 -21.56
N LEU A 35 -21.61 25.82 -20.96
CA LEU A 35 -21.49 25.96 -19.50
C LEU A 35 -22.20 27.20 -18.92
N GLU A 36 -22.84 28.02 -19.75
CA GLU A 36 -23.18 29.41 -19.43
C GLU A 36 -24.03 29.61 -18.16
N ASN A 37 -25.00 28.72 -17.86
CA ASN A 37 -25.96 28.94 -16.77
C ASN A 37 -25.70 28.14 -15.48
N ARG A 38 -24.72 27.23 -15.45
CA ARG A 38 -24.37 26.42 -14.25
C ARG A 38 -22.86 26.36 -13.96
N LEU A 39 -22.12 27.31 -14.53
CA LEU A 39 -20.66 27.34 -14.57
C LEU A 39 -20.02 27.14 -13.19
N LYS A 40 -20.51 27.83 -12.15
CA LYS A 40 -19.96 27.75 -10.78
C LYS A 40 -20.04 26.34 -10.16
N SER A 41 -21.20 25.68 -10.22
CA SER A 41 -21.37 24.34 -9.63
C SER A 41 -20.57 23.28 -10.37
N ILE A 42 -20.47 23.40 -11.70
CA ILE A 42 -19.68 22.49 -12.54
C ILE A 42 -18.18 22.69 -12.28
N MET A 43 -17.72 23.93 -12.14
CA MET A 43 -16.33 24.22 -11.76
C MET A 43 -15.96 23.65 -10.39
N ILE A 44 -16.82 23.78 -9.38
CA ILE A 44 -16.58 23.20 -8.05
C ILE A 44 -16.46 21.67 -8.16
N MET A 45 -17.35 21.02 -8.92
CA MET A 45 -17.28 19.58 -9.15
C MET A 45 -15.97 19.17 -9.84
N PHE A 46 -15.52 19.92 -10.85
CA PHE A 46 -14.25 19.64 -11.53
C PHE A 46 -13.05 19.80 -10.60
N ILE A 47 -13.04 20.83 -9.77
CA ILE A 47 -12.00 21.03 -8.75
C ILE A 47 -11.95 19.82 -7.81
N LEU A 48 -13.10 19.36 -7.30
CA LEU A 48 -13.18 18.18 -6.43
C LEU A 48 -12.68 16.91 -7.13
N LEU A 49 -13.06 16.70 -8.39
CA LEU A 49 -12.58 15.56 -9.18
C LEU A 49 -11.07 15.63 -9.43
N TYR A 50 -10.52 16.79 -9.75
CA TYR A 50 -9.08 16.95 -9.91
C TYR A 50 -8.33 16.70 -8.59
N PHE A 51 -8.81 17.20 -7.46
CA PHE A 51 -8.24 16.88 -6.14
C PHE A 51 -8.25 15.38 -5.88
N LEU A 52 -9.34 14.68 -6.21
CA LEU A 52 -9.43 13.23 -6.10
C LEU A 52 -8.40 12.53 -7.03
N GLY A 53 -8.24 13.03 -8.25
CA GLY A 53 -7.26 12.53 -9.22
C GLY A 53 -5.82 12.67 -8.71
N PHE A 54 -5.42 13.87 -8.26
CA PHE A 54 -4.12 14.11 -7.65
C PHE A 54 -3.88 13.26 -6.41
N TYR A 55 -4.90 13.10 -5.57
CA TYR A 55 -4.84 12.22 -4.41
C TYR A 55 -4.61 10.75 -4.80
N CYS A 56 -5.27 10.26 -5.85
CA CYS A 56 -5.04 8.92 -6.39
C CYS A 56 -3.61 8.74 -6.90
N ILE A 57 -3.06 9.72 -7.63
CA ILE A 57 -1.64 9.71 -8.07
C ILE A 57 -0.71 9.61 -6.86
N PHE A 58 -0.92 10.45 -5.85
CA PHE A 58 -0.14 10.43 -4.62
C PHE A 58 -0.21 9.07 -3.92
N LYS A 59 -1.38 8.45 -3.86
CA LYS A 59 -1.55 7.10 -3.29
C LYS A 59 -0.76 6.07 -4.09
N ILE A 60 -0.91 6.03 -5.41
CA ILE A 60 -0.13 5.12 -6.27
C ILE A 60 1.36 5.26 -5.98
N TYR A 61 1.87 6.49 -5.94
CA TYR A 61 3.28 6.75 -5.65
C TYR A 61 3.72 6.15 -4.30
N GLN A 62 2.88 6.27 -3.27
CA GLN A 62 3.18 5.63 -1.98
C GLN A 62 3.20 4.10 -2.08
N TYR A 63 2.23 3.47 -2.75
CA TYR A 63 2.16 2.01 -2.90
C TYR A 63 3.32 1.44 -3.72
N ILE A 64 3.83 2.19 -4.70
CA ILE A 64 5.02 1.81 -5.48
C ILE A 64 6.21 1.58 -4.55
N LYS A 65 6.40 2.42 -3.53
CA LYS A 65 7.62 2.43 -2.73
C LYS A 65 7.62 1.36 -1.63
N SER A 66 8.41 0.29 -1.82
CA SER A 66 8.75 -0.65 -0.74
C SER A 66 9.58 0.02 0.35
N SER A 67 9.51 -0.54 1.56
CA SER A 67 10.42 -0.24 2.66
C SER A 67 11.54 -1.28 2.71
N PHE A 68 12.73 -0.85 3.10
CA PHE A 68 13.91 -1.70 3.23
C PHE A 68 14.46 -1.56 4.65
N PHE A 69 14.84 -2.67 5.25
CA PHE A 69 15.47 -2.72 6.57
C PHE A 69 16.74 -3.56 6.50
N GLU A 70 17.88 -2.98 6.87
CA GLU A 70 19.16 -3.69 6.89
C GLU A 70 19.22 -4.65 8.07
N CYS A 71 19.55 -5.91 7.79
CA CYS A 71 19.66 -6.96 8.79
C CYS A 71 20.60 -8.03 8.24
N THR A 72 21.71 -8.28 8.94
CA THR A 72 22.78 -9.22 8.53
C THR A 72 22.54 -10.65 9.00
N LEU A 73 21.41 -10.91 9.67
CA LEU A 73 21.01 -12.25 10.07
C LEU A 73 20.81 -13.17 8.86
N THR A 74 20.97 -14.48 9.07
CA THR A 74 20.67 -15.50 8.06
C THR A 74 19.21 -15.42 7.61
N ILE A 75 18.93 -15.87 6.38
CA ILE A 75 17.57 -15.87 5.82
C ILE A 75 16.62 -16.62 6.74
N GLU A 76 17.00 -17.80 7.23
CA GLU A 76 16.23 -18.60 8.18
C GLU A 76 15.85 -17.82 9.46
N LYS A 77 16.79 -17.07 10.04
CA LYS A 77 16.51 -16.24 11.22
C LYS A 77 15.55 -15.10 10.89
N LYS A 78 15.69 -14.48 9.71
CA LYS A 78 14.75 -13.44 9.24
C LYS A 78 13.35 -14.00 9.03
N GLU A 79 13.23 -15.22 8.49
CA GLU A 79 11.95 -15.91 8.35
C GLU A 79 11.29 -16.10 9.71
N ILE A 80 12.03 -16.64 10.70
CA ILE A 80 11.53 -16.84 12.06
C ILE A 80 11.06 -15.52 12.69
N ILE A 81 11.82 -14.43 12.51
CA ILE A 81 11.44 -13.11 13.03
C ILE A 81 10.13 -12.63 12.39
N ILE A 82 9.98 -12.77 11.07
CA ILE A 82 8.75 -12.39 10.38
C ILE A 82 7.58 -13.29 10.78
N GLU A 83 7.80 -14.58 10.95
CA GLU A 83 6.74 -15.50 11.39
C GLU A 83 6.27 -15.16 12.81
N LYS A 84 7.16 -14.71 13.70
CA LYS A 84 6.81 -14.15 15.03
C LYS A 84 5.98 -12.87 14.94
N LEU A 85 6.17 -12.03 13.92
CA LEU A 85 5.27 -10.89 13.68
C LEU A 85 3.82 -11.36 13.50
N GLY A 86 3.58 -12.62 13.11
CA GLY A 86 2.24 -13.19 12.96
C GLY A 86 1.51 -13.40 14.29
N GLU A 87 2.23 -13.36 15.41
CA GLU A 87 1.70 -13.47 16.76
C GLU A 87 1.25 -12.10 17.31
N GLU A 88 1.69 -11.01 16.68
CA GLU A 88 1.33 -9.65 17.07
C GLU A 88 -0.14 -9.32 16.80
N LYS A 89 -0.72 -8.48 17.66
CA LYS A 89 -2.12 -8.05 17.52
C LYS A 89 -2.38 -7.45 16.13
N TYR A 90 -3.39 -8.01 15.46
CA TYR A 90 -3.88 -7.69 14.10
C TYR A 90 -3.10 -8.28 12.93
N PHE A 91 -1.94 -8.89 13.17
CA PHE A 91 -1.20 -9.62 12.14
C PHE A 91 -1.62 -11.09 12.12
N LYS A 92 -1.60 -11.71 10.94
CA LYS A 92 -1.78 -13.15 10.77
C LYS A 92 -0.91 -13.63 9.61
N ASN A 93 -0.30 -14.80 9.74
CA ASN A 93 0.44 -15.40 8.63
C ASN A 93 -0.53 -15.88 7.53
N LEU A 94 -0.16 -15.64 6.28
CA LEU A 94 -0.86 -16.19 5.11
C LEU A 94 -0.06 -17.38 4.56
N PRO A 95 -0.72 -18.34 3.90
CA PRO A 95 -0.02 -19.43 3.25
C PRO A 95 0.98 -18.91 2.21
N LYS A 96 2.17 -19.54 2.19
CA LYS A 96 3.23 -19.23 1.21
C LYS A 96 2.75 -19.69 -0.18
N PHE A 97 2.51 -18.75 -1.10
CA PHE A 97 2.16 -19.05 -2.50
C PHE A 97 3.39 -19.09 -3.42
N GLU A 98 4.41 -18.29 -3.11
CA GLU A 98 5.71 -18.29 -3.79
C GLU A 98 6.81 -18.56 -2.74
N LYS A 99 7.83 -19.35 -3.09
CA LYS A 99 8.93 -19.68 -2.15
C LYS A 99 9.74 -18.45 -1.70
N SER A 100 9.71 -17.37 -2.47
CA SER A 100 10.55 -16.19 -2.26
C SER A 100 9.86 -15.06 -1.47
N ILE A 101 8.54 -15.14 -1.26
CA ILE A 101 7.77 -14.07 -0.63
C ILE A 101 6.98 -14.63 0.56
N ILE A 102 7.28 -14.11 1.75
CA ILE A 102 6.47 -14.36 2.93
C ILE A 102 5.31 -13.36 2.91
N ARG A 103 4.09 -13.87 3.05
CA ARG A 103 2.86 -13.08 3.03
C ARG A 103 2.23 -13.06 4.42
N MET A 104 1.78 -11.89 4.82
CA MET A 104 1.04 -11.70 6.06
C MET A 104 -0.20 -10.86 5.80
N HIS A 105 -1.16 -11.02 6.68
CA HIS A 105 -2.39 -10.26 6.72
C HIS A 105 -2.35 -9.28 7.89
N TYR A 106 -2.77 -8.04 7.66
CA TYR A 106 -3.05 -7.07 8.71
C TYR A 106 -4.51 -6.65 8.65
N LYS A 107 -5.26 -6.98 9.71
CA LYS A 107 -6.68 -6.67 9.82
C LYS A 107 -6.98 -5.95 11.12
N LYS A 108 -7.31 -4.66 11.03
CA LYS A 108 -7.68 -3.82 12.17
C LYS A 108 -9.13 -3.36 12.03
N TYR A 109 -9.97 -3.70 13.01
CA TYR A 109 -11.41 -3.37 13.10
C TYR A 109 -12.36 -4.13 12.13
N ALA A 110 -13.64 -4.19 12.51
CA ALA A 110 -14.75 -4.68 11.68
C ALA A 110 -15.08 -3.76 10.48
N LEU A 111 -14.58 -2.51 10.48
CA LEU A 111 -14.82 -1.51 9.44
C LEU A 111 -14.07 -1.77 8.11
N GLY A 112 -13.38 -2.91 7.98
CA GLY A 112 -12.88 -3.40 6.70
C GLY A 112 -11.52 -2.85 6.26
N LEU A 113 -10.64 -2.48 7.22
CA LEU A 113 -9.22 -2.25 6.90
C LEU A 113 -8.53 -3.60 6.80
N ASP A 114 -8.20 -3.97 5.58
CA ASP A 114 -7.64 -5.26 5.21
C ASP A 114 -6.41 -5.03 4.33
N TYR A 115 -5.24 -5.39 4.86
CA TYR A 115 -3.96 -5.25 4.18
C TYR A 115 -3.27 -6.59 4.04
N GLU A 116 -2.72 -6.81 2.85
CA GLU A 116 -1.72 -7.83 2.62
C GLU A 116 -0.34 -7.20 2.72
N ILE A 117 0.56 -7.86 3.44
CA ILE A 117 1.94 -7.45 3.62
C ILE A 117 2.82 -8.51 3.00
N ASN A 118 3.68 -8.08 2.08
CA ASN A 118 4.64 -8.95 1.42
C ASN A 118 6.03 -8.63 1.96
N PHE A 119 6.80 -9.69 2.23
CA PHE A 119 8.19 -9.63 2.65
C PHE A 119 9.05 -10.39 1.65
N TYR A 120 10.14 -9.77 1.24
CA TYR A 120 11.17 -10.38 0.41
C TYR A 120 12.50 -10.34 1.15
N LEU A 121 13.10 -11.51 1.32
CA LEU A 121 14.31 -11.68 2.11
C LEU A 121 15.54 -11.77 1.22
N THR A 122 16.60 -11.09 1.64
CA THR A 122 17.94 -11.19 1.03
C THR A 122 18.99 -11.35 2.12
N GLU A 123 20.24 -11.57 1.73
CA GLU A 123 21.36 -11.78 2.67
C GLU A 123 21.55 -10.62 3.65
N ASN A 124 21.39 -9.37 3.21
CA ASN A 124 21.73 -8.19 4.03
C ASN A 124 20.53 -7.31 4.41
N GLN A 125 19.33 -7.61 3.89
CA GLN A 125 18.16 -6.77 4.11
C GLN A 125 16.85 -7.54 4.02
N ILE A 126 15.81 -6.91 4.56
CA ILE A 126 14.40 -7.29 4.47
C ILE A 126 13.69 -6.19 3.69
N GLU A 127 13.16 -6.52 2.51
CA GLU A 127 12.25 -5.65 1.77
C GLU A 127 10.82 -6.00 2.20
N PHE A 128 10.00 -4.98 2.46
CA PHE A 128 8.59 -5.21 2.79
C PHE A 128 7.69 -4.09 2.28
N ASN A 129 6.47 -4.47 1.92
CA ASN A 129 5.44 -3.54 1.46
C ASN A 129 4.05 -4.03 1.87
N ALA A 130 3.12 -3.10 2.05
CA ALA A 130 1.74 -3.37 2.39
C ALA A 130 0.80 -2.84 1.31
N PHE A 131 -0.11 -3.70 0.87
CA PHE A 131 -1.11 -3.49 -0.16
C PHE A 131 -2.50 -3.65 0.44
N CYS A 132 -3.46 -2.84 0.02
CA CYS A 132 -4.82 -2.94 0.50
C CYS A 132 -5.53 -4.07 -0.24
N ASN A 133 -5.94 -5.13 0.47
CA ASN A 133 -6.48 -6.34 -0.15
C ASN A 133 -7.98 -6.18 -0.48
N GLN A 134 -8.73 -5.43 0.33
CA GLN A 134 -10.15 -5.15 0.13
C GLN A 134 -10.57 -3.75 0.60
N ARG A 135 -11.61 -3.22 -0.07
CA ARG A 135 -12.12 -1.82 -0.06
C ARG A 135 -11.12 -0.81 -0.63
N SER A 136 -11.67 0.23 -1.25
CA SER A 136 -10.95 1.28 -1.97
C SER A 136 -9.83 1.86 -1.10
N GLY A 137 -8.58 1.39 -1.28
CA GLY A 137 -7.39 1.86 -0.57
C GLY A 137 -7.12 3.36 -0.71
N ILE A 138 -7.93 4.03 -1.53
CA ILE A 138 -8.12 5.48 -1.60
C ILE A 138 -8.56 6.04 -0.24
N PHE A 139 -9.51 5.43 0.47
CA PHE A 139 -9.95 5.94 1.78
C PHE A 139 -9.00 5.57 2.93
N ASP A 140 -7.80 5.06 2.63
CA ASP A 140 -6.81 4.81 3.66
C ASP A 140 -6.13 6.10 4.13
N PHE A 141 -6.52 6.59 5.31
CA PHE A 141 -5.88 7.72 5.99
C PHE A 141 -4.59 7.29 6.71
N GLY A 142 -3.57 6.93 5.93
CA GLY A 142 -2.21 6.66 6.44
C GLY A 142 -2.08 5.39 7.28
N THR A 143 -3.00 4.43 7.16
CA THR A 143 -2.88 3.10 7.80
C THR A 143 -1.69 2.37 7.23
N ARG A 144 -1.45 2.40 5.90
CA ARG A 144 -0.24 1.82 5.30
C ARG A 144 1.02 2.33 5.98
N LYS A 145 1.17 3.65 6.14
CA LYS A 145 2.34 4.25 6.80
C LYS A 145 2.49 3.75 8.24
N ARG A 146 1.38 3.60 8.98
CA ARG A 146 1.38 3.07 10.36
C ARG A 146 1.77 1.59 10.40
N ILE A 147 1.28 0.76 9.47
CA ILE A 147 1.66 -0.65 9.33
C ILE A 147 3.17 -0.76 9.09
N LEU A 148 3.69 -0.06 8.08
CA LEU A 148 5.11 -0.08 7.73
C LEU A 148 5.99 0.40 8.90
N LYS A 149 5.56 1.45 9.62
CA LYS A 149 6.26 1.92 10.81
C LYS A 149 6.30 0.86 11.91
N LYS A 150 5.16 0.20 12.18
CA LYS A 150 5.07 -0.87 13.19
C LYS A 150 5.97 -2.06 12.83
N ILE A 151 5.98 -2.47 11.56
CA ILE A 151 6.89 -3.53 11.07
C ILE A 151 8.34 -3.13 11.27
N ASN A 152 8.70 -1.90 10.90
CA ASN A 152 10.07 -1.40 11.04
C ASN A 152 10.52 -1.37 12.52
N GLU A 153 9.65 -0.91 13.43
CA GLU A 153 9.93 -0.92 14.87
C GLU A 153 10.12 -2.35 15.41
N PHE A 154 9.27 -3.29 14.98
CA PHE A 154 9.39 -4.71 15.33
C PHE A 154 10.71 -5.32 14.81
N LEU A 155 11.04 -5.09 13.54
CA LEU A 155 12.29 -5.56 12.94
C LEU A 155 13.51 -4.93 13.62
N LYS A 156 13.44 -3.64 13.98
CA LYS A 156 14.51 -2.98 14.73
C LYS A 156 14.78 -3.70 16.03
N GLN A 157 13.75 -3.96 16.85
CA GLN A 157 13.91 -4.66 18.14
C GLN A 157 14.48 -6.08 17.96
N ASN A 158 14.04 -6.81 16.94
CA ASN A 158 14.40 -8.22 16.76
C ASN A 158 15.64 -8.47 15.90
N CYS A 159 16.07 -7.55 15.04
CA CYS A 159 17.34 -7.70 14.31
C CYS A 159 18.51 -7.13 15.10
N THR A 160 18.34 -6.04 15.88
CA THR A 160 19.45 -5.50 16.69
C THR A 160 19.71 -6.32 17.95
N ALA A 161 18.70 -7.00 18.51
CA ALA A 161 18.88 -7.88 19.66
C ALA A 161 19.70 -9.15 19.34
N TYR A 162 19.93 -9.45 18.06
CA TYR A 162 20.69 -10.61 17.58
C TYR A 162 21.95 -10.23 16.80
N SER A 163 22.31 -8.94 16.77
CA SER A 163 23.63 -8.53 16.29
C SER A 163 24.68 -8.95 17.33
N PRO A 164 25.74 -9.68 16.94
CA PRO A 164 26.80 -10.08 17.84
C PRO A 164 27.53 -8.88 18.45
#